data_AF-A0AAD8YLC8-F1
#
_entry.id   AF-A0AAD8YLC8-F1
#
_cell.length_a   1.000
_cell.length_b   1.000
_cell.length_c   1.000
_cell.angle_alpha   90.00
_cell.angle_beta   90.00
_cell.angle_gamma   90.00
#
_symmetry.space_group_name_H-M   'P 1'
#
loop_
_entity.id
_entity.type
_entity.pdbx_description
1 polymer ?
#
loop_
_entity_poly.entity_id
_entity_poly.type
_entity_poly.pdbx_seq_one_letter_code
_entity_poly.pdbx_strand_id
1 'polypeptide(L)'
;MNENWGAFSTHVPNRTVDWGNWDSHFKAAGCTTDDLWWYLNHTNVSAVFTVTHQWLDHPKALSLPLGVTTSATAKLSQELTLQGTTSINNRTELLLVALSDFLHRPLIAEHVIANFNGSIRNRYKDGSDYLQNLQNAKFTLCPGGLGWDTYRAWESMVMGSIPVLETYYRKDGFYRVFDDLPVLWVDHFDNVTPALLESSYPKILARAEEYNFAKLTKHWWVDYINSFRFDFPAKKRNPQMNMTVSGHSYSNSSFHSLPKIDICNVSELSFNISKMSLKSISGAFIPKNGRIAMLHS
;
A
#
# COMPACT_ATOMS: atom_id res chain seq x y z
N MET A 1 -2.38 -15.27 4.81
CA MET A 1 -2.45 -13.85 4.40
C MET A 1 -1.95 -13.69 2.99
N ASN A 2 -2.67 -12.89 2.21
CA ASN A 2 -2.26 -12.48 0.88
C ASN A 2 -1.90 -10.98 0.95
N GLU A 3 -0.72 -10.60 0.46
CA GLU A 3 -0.26 -9.20 0.43
C GLU A 3 -1.20 -8.25 -0.33
N ASN A 4 -2.07 -8.80 -1.19
CA ASN A 4 -2.99 -8.04 -2.02
C ASN A 4 -4.34 -7.73 -1.34
N TRP A 5 -4.56 -8.17 -0.09
CA TRP A 5 -5.84 -8.01 0.61
C TRP A 5 -5.64 -7.68 2.09
N GLY A 6 -5.99 -6.45 2.45
CA GLY A 6 -5.86 -5.92 3.80
C GLY A 6 -7.11 -6.11 4.66
N ALA A 7 -7.01 -5.72 5.93
CA ALA A 7 -8.08 -5.91 6.93
C ALA A 7 -9.38 -5.16 6.60
N PHE A 8 -9.29 -4.06 5.84
CA PHE A 8 -10.43 -3.29 5.38
C PHE A 8 -10.72 -3.49 3.89
N SER A 9 -10.13 -4.49 3.24
CA SER A 9 -10.42 -4.78 1.84
C SER A 9 -11.80 -5.43 1.70
N THR A 10 -12.55 -4.99 0.70
CA THR A 10 -13.83 -5.60 0.31
C THR A 10 -13.81 -5.96 -1.16
N HIS A 11 -14.62 -6.95 -1.54
CA HIS A 11 -14.87 -7.26 -2.94
C HIS A 11 -15.50 -6.06 -3.63
N VAL A 12 -14.92 -5.70 -4.77
CA VAL A 12 -15.55 -4.78 -5.72
C VAL A 12 -15.76 -5.51 -7.04
N PRO A 13 -17.02 -5.69 -7.46
CA PRO A 13 -17.37 -6.44 -8.66
C PRO A 13 -16.57 -6.00 -9.88
N ASN A 14 -16.04 -6.99 -10.60
CA ASN A 14 -15.26 -6.79 -11.83
C ASN A 14 -13.99 -5.93 -11.67
N ARG A 15 -13.46 -5.79 -10.45
CA ARG A 15 -12.25 -4.99 -10.17
C ARG A 15 -11.31 -5.59 -9.13
N THR A 16 -11.81 -6.44 -8.25
CA THR A 16 -10.99 -7.24 -7.34
C THR A 16 -11.41 -8.71 -7.41
N VAL A 17 -10.61 -9.59 -6.80
CA VAL A 17 -11.08 -10.95 -6.49
C VAL A 17 -12.22 -10.88 -5.45
N ASP A 18 -13.09 -11.87 -5.44
CA ASP A 18 -14.08 -12.05 -4.37
C ASP A 18 -13.51 -12.98 -3.30
N TRP A 19 -12.91 -12.37 -2.27
CA TRP A 19 -12.53 -13.06 -1.02
C TRP A 19 -13.48 -12.71 0.12
N GLY A 20 -14.71 -12.29 -0.22
CA GLY A 20 -15.74 -11.90 0.71
C GLY A 20 -15.76 -10.40 1.04
N ASN A 21 -16.80 -10.02 1.77
CA ASN A 21 -16.94 -8.67 2.31
C ASN A 21 -16.21 -8.56 3.64
N TRP A 22 -15.56 -7.43 3.85
CA TRP A 22 -14.75 -7.15 5.04
C TRP A 22 -15.54 -7.37 6.35
N ASP A 23 -16.84 -7.04 6.36
CA ASP A 23 -17.70 -7.05 7.54
C ASP A 23 -18.17 -8.44 7.93
N SER A 24 -18.07 -9.42 7.03
CA SER A 24 -18.52 -10.80 7.28
C SER A 24 -17.83 -11.40 8.50
N HIS A 25 -16.50 -11.25 8.59
CA HIS A 25 -15.72 -11.73 9.73
C HIS A 25 -15.98 -10.92 10.99
N PHE A 26 -16.16 -9.61 10.85
CA PHE A 26 -16.39 -8.69 11.97
C PHE A 26 -17.74 -8.95 12.64
N LYS A 27 -18.79 -9.15 11.83
CA LYS A 27 -20.13 -9.52 12.28
C LYS A 27 -20.17 -10.92 12.89
N ALA A 28 -19.43 -11.88 12.33
CA ALA A 28 -19.33 -13.23 12.88
C ALA A 28 -18.69 -13.25 14.30
N ALA A 29 -17.84 -12.27 14.61
CA ALA A 29 -17.28 -12.06 15.94
C ALA A 29 -18.23 -11.32 16.90
N GLY A 30 -19.43 -10.95 16.45
CA GLY A 30 -20.41 -10.18 17.24
C GLY A 30 -20.17 -8.67 17.23
N CYS A 31 -19.26 -8.16 16.39
CA CYS A 31 -18.95 -6.74 16.30
C CYS A 31 -19.84 -6.03 15.26
N THR A 32 -20.10 -4.75 15.49
CA THR A 32 -20.90 -3.85 14.65
C THR A 32 -20.04 -2.76 14.03
N THR A 33 -20.50 -2.14 12.96
CA THR A 33 -19.80 -0.99 12.36
C THR A 33 -19.59 0.16 13.37
N ASP A 34 -20.48 0.32 14.36
CA ASP A 34 -20.31 1.31 15.42
C ASP A 34 -19.13 1.01 16.34
N ASP A 35 -18.84 -0.27 16.62
CA ASP A 35 -17.66 -0.68 17.39
C ASP A 35 -16.36 -0.31 16.66
N LEU A 36 -16.35 -0.46 15.33
CA LEU A 36 -15.23 -0.05 14.50
C LEU A 36 -15.04 1.47 14.54
N TRP A 37 -16.12 2.24 14.38
CA TRP A 37 -16.04 3.70 14.47
C TRP A 37 -15.64 4.17 15.87
N TRP A 38 -16.14 3.53 16.92
CA TRP A 38 -15.71 3.79 18.29
C TRP A 38 -14.21 3.57 18.44
N TYR A 39 -13.69 2.44 17.94
CA TYR A 39 -12.26 2.11 17.97
C TYR A 39 -11.43 3.14 17.19
N LEU A 40 -11.81 3.45 15.95
CA LEU A 40 -11.09 4.40 15.10
C LEU A 40 -11.12 5.82 15.68
N ASN A 41 -12.24 6.24 16.27
CA ASN A 41 -12.37 7.54 16.91
C ASN A 41 -11.70 7.62 18.29
N HIS A 42 -11.39 6.48 18.92
CA HIS A 42 -10.82 6.44 20.26
C HIS A 42 -9.52 7.25 20.34
N THR A 43 -9.37 8.08 21.37
CA THR A 43 -8.23 9.01 21.56
C THR A 43 -6.87 8.29 21.64
N ASN A 44 -6.86 7.08 22.21
CA ASN A 44 -5.65 6.23 22.30
C ASN A 44 -5.26 5.53 20.99
N VAL A 45 -6.08 5.59 19.94
CA VAL A 45 -5.69 5.09 18.61
C VAL A 45 -5.08 6.24 17.83
N SER A 46 -3.80 6.12 17.47
CA SER A 46 -3.10 7.12 16.63
C SER A 46 -3.32 6.84 15.15
N ALA A 47 -3.12 5.58 14.74
CA ALA A 47 -3.28 5.13 13.36
C ALA A 47 -3.47 3.60 13.30
N VAL A 48 -4.10 3.16 12.23
CA VAL A 48 -4.32 1.78 11.84
C VAL A 48 -3.85 1.64 10.41
N PHE A 49 -2.88 0.77 10.18
CA PHE A 49 -2.34 0.53 8.84
C PHE A 49 -2.91 -0.76 8.27
N THR A 50 -3.35 -0.71 7.02
CA THR A 50 -3.81 -1.85 6.23
C THR A 50 -3.02 -1.90 4.92
N VAL A 51 -2.70 -3.09 4.43
CA VAL A 51 -2.11 -3.23 3.08
C VAL A 51 -3.17 -3.00 2.02
N THR A 52 -2.73 -2.50 0.86
CA THR A 52 -3.53 -2.28 -0.35
C THR A 52 -4.77 -1.39 -0.11
N HIS A 53 -5.97 -1.91 -0.34
CA HIS A 53 -7.19 -1.11 -0.42
C HIS A 53 -8.11 -1.29 0.79
N GLN A 54 -8.88 -0.24 1.03
CA GLN A 54 -9.87 -0.18 2.10
C GLN A 54 -11.22 0.28 1.55
N TRP A 55 -12.32 -0.11 2.20
CA TRP A 55 -13.67 0.33 1.83
C TRP A 55 -14.11 1.61 2.57
N LEU A 56 -13.41 1.97 3.65
CA LEU A 56 -13.78 3.06 4.56
C LEU A 56 -12.91 4.30 4.36
N ASP A 57 -13.46 5.47 4.68
CA ASP A 57 -12.72 6.72 4.78
C ASP A 57 -12.67 7.18 6.24
N HIS A 58 -11.46 7.17 6.82
CA HIS A 58 -11.21 7.62 8.18
C HIS A 58 -9.78 8.16 8.30
N PRO A 59 -9.54 9.30 8.96
CA PRO A 59 -8.20 9.91 9.09
C PRO A 59 -7.14 8.98 9.68
N LYS A 60 -7.54 8.07 10.57
CA LYS A 60 -6.63 7.12 11.22
C LYS A 60 -6.50 5.77 10.51
N ALA A 61 -7.25 5.50 9.44
CA ALA A 61 -7.15 4.26 8.69
C ALA A 61 -6.35 4.50 7.41
N LEU A 62 -5.13 3.97 7.34
CA LEU A 62 -4.15 4.32 6.33
C LEU A 62 -3.78 3.08 5.51
N SER A 63 -3.89 3.21 4.19
CA SER A 63 -3.41 2.21 3.25
C SER A 63 -1.90 2.28 3.11
N LEU A 64 -1.24 1.12 3.12
CA LEU A 64 0.15 0.95 2.74
C LEU A 64 0.22 0.50 1.27
N PRO A 65 1.21 1.01 0.52
CA PRO A 65 1.36 0.65 -0.88
C PRO A 65 1.74 -0.82 -1.03
N LEU A 66 1.29 -1.44 -2.12
CA LEU A 66 1.75 -2.76 -2.54
C LEU A 66 3.25 -2.73 -2.91
N GLY A 67 3.72 -1.59 -3.43
CA GLY A 67 5.12 -1.36 -3.77
C GLY A 67 5.50 -1.89 -5.15
N VAL A 68 6.76 -2.32 -5.32
CA VAL A 68 7.32 -2.80 -6.59
C VAL A 68 7.76 -4.27 -6.47
N THR A 69 7.72 -5.03 -7.58
CA THR A 69 8.09 -6.46 -7.52
C THR A 69 9.55 -6.73 -7.84
N THR A 70 10.11 -6.01 -8.82
CA THR A 70 11.41 -6.39 -9.37
C THR A 70 12.56 -5.79 -8.56
N SER A 71 13.65 -6.54 -8.42
CA SER A 71 14.87 -6.02 -7.79
C SER A 71 15.44 -4.81 -8.52
N ALA A 72 15.23 -4.70 -9.84
CA ALA A 72 15.65 -3.56 -10.64
C ALA A 72 14.86 -2.30 -10.26
N THR A 73 13.53 -2.39 -10.22
CA THR A 73 12.67 -1.27 -9.81
C THR A 73 12.85 -0.92 -8.33
N ALA A 74 13.14 -1.90 -7.47
CA ALA A 74 13.45 -1.63 -6.07
C ALA A 74 14.77 -0.85 -5.89
N LYS A 75 15.81 -1.19 -6.66
CA LYS A 75 17.07 -0.43 -6.68
C LYS A 75 16.87 0.99 -7.21
N LEU A 76 16.18 1.13 -8.34
CA LEU A 76 15.87 2.44 -8.92
C LEU A 76 15.05 3.31 -7.96
N SER A 77 14.03 2.74 -7.32
CA SER A 77 13.27 3.40 -6.26
C SER A 77 14.17 3.94 -5.15
N GLN A 78 15.15 3.15 -4.71
CA GLN A 78 16.11 3.60 -3.69
C GLN A 78 17.02 4.73 -4.22
N GLU A 79 17.46 4.64 -5.47
CA GLU A 79 18.31 5.63 -6.14
C GLU A 79 17.60 6.95 -6.45
N LEU A 80 16.27 6.98 -6.63
CA LEU A 80 15.48 8.21 -6.78
C LEU A 80 15.64 9.17 -5.60
N THR A 81 15.98 8.65 -4.41
CA THR A 81 16.30 9.47 -3.21
C THR A 81 17.64 10.21 -3.36
N LEU A 82 18.51 9.77 -4.26
CA LEU A 82 19.92 10.15 -4.32
C LEU A 82 20.26 11.00 -5.56
N GLN A 83 19.41 10.99 -6.58
CA GLN A 83 19.64 11.74 -7.82
C GLN A 83 18.53 12.75 -8.07
N GLY A 84 18.91 14.02 -8.20
CA GLY A 84 18.02 15.06 -8.72
C GLY A 84 17.49 14.68 -10.12
N THR A 85 16.28 15.17 -10.41
CA THR A 85 15.53 15.03 -11.67
C THR A 85 16.36 14.56 -12.86
N THR A 86 16.19 13.30 -13.26
CA THR A 86 16.74 12.81 -14.52
C THR A 86 16.07 13.55 -15.68
N SER A 87 16.83 13.81 -16.74
CA SER A 87 16.32 14.36 -18.00
C SER A 87 15.03 13.66 -18.41
N ILE A 88 13.98 14.44 -18.74
CA ILE A 88 12.75 13.91 -19.32
C ILE A 88 13.14 13.22 -20.63
N ASN A 89 13.17 11.89 -20.62
CA ASN A 89 13.32 11.13 -21.86
C ASN A 89 12.15 11.48 -22.78
N ASN A 90 12.44 11.64 -24.07
CA ASN A 90 11.43 11.90 -25.07
C ASN A 90 10.54 10.64 -25.22
N ARG A 91 9.46 10.56 -24.43
CA ARG A 91 8.52 9.43 -24.39
C ARG A 91 7.66 9.42 -25.66
N THR A 92 7.78 8.35 -26.44
CA THR A 92 7.11 8.24 -27.75
C THR A 92 5.75 7.54 -27.70
N GLU A 93 5.55 6.64 -26.72
CA GLU A 93 4.30 5.88 -26.58
C GLU A 93 3.32 6.65 -25.68
N LEU A 94 2.07 6.87 -26.15
CA LEU A 94 1.08 7.63 -25.38
C LEU A 94 0.56 6.83 -24.18
N LEU A 95 0.18 5.56 -24.40
CA LEU A 95 -0.35 4.67 -23.39
C LEU A 95 0.23 3.27 -23.54
N LEU A 96 0.85 2.77 -22.47
CA LEU A 96 1.21 1.36 -22.37
C LEU A 96 0.06 0.55 -21.76
N VAL A 97 -0.38 -0.47 -22.49
CA VAL A 97 -1.26 -1.54 -21.98
C VAL A 97 -0.43 -2.82 -21.85
N ALA A 98 -0.20 -3.30 -20.63
CA ALA A 98 0.59 -4.50 -20.37
C ALA A 98 -0.14 -5.46 -19.41
N LEU A 99 -1.38 -5.83 -19.72
CA LEU A 99 -2.31 -6.56 -18.85
C LEU A 99 -2.26 -8.09 -19.01
N SER A 100 -2.20 -8.81 -17.90
CA SER A 100 -2.40 -10.26 -17.89
C SER A 100 -3.84 -10.65 -18.25
N ASP A 101 -4.05 -11.92 -18.54
CA ASP A 101 -5.35 -12.56 -18.76
C ASP A 101 -6.19 -12.74 -17.48
N PHE A 102 -5.81 -12.05 -16.39
CA PHE A 102 -6.37 -12.28 -15.07
C PHE A 102 -7.70 -11.55 -14.86
N LEU A 103 -8.73 -12.30 -14.49
CA LEU A 103 -10.08 -11.82 -14.16
C LEU A 103 -10.65 -10.88 -15.24
N HIS A 104 -10.92 -9.63 -14.85
CA HIS A 104 -11.61 -8.60 -15.62
C HIS A 104 -10.65 -7.78 -16.49
N ARG A 105 -9.34 -7.97 -16.37
CA ARG A 105 -8.32 -7.19 -17.09
C ARG A 105 -8.42 -7.31 -18.61
N PRO A 106 -8.71 -8.49 -19.22
CA PRO A 106 -8.88 -8.58 -20.66
C PRO A 106 -9.99 -7.68 -21.20
N LEU A 107 -11.15 -7.66 -20.53
CA LEU A 107 -12.28 -6.82 -20.93
C LEU A 107 -11.95 -5.33 -20.80
N ILE A 108 -11.30 -4.93 -19.71
CA ILE A 108 -10.82 -3.53 -19.56
C ILE A 108 -9.82 -3.18 -20.67
N ALA A 109 -8.87 -4.08 -20.97
CA ALA A 109 -7.89 -3.86 -22.02
C ALA A 109 -8.58 -3.68 -23.38
N GLU A 110 -9.55 -4.54 -23.70
CA GLU A 110 -10.31 -4.49 -24.95
C GLU A 110 -11.03 -3.14 -25.12
N HIS A 111 -11.77 -2.72 -24.11
CA HIS A 111 -12.50 -1.44 -24.11
C HIS A 111 -11.56 -0.24 -24.28
N VAL A 112 -10.45 -0.21 -23.52
CA VAL A 112 -9.47 0.88 -23.64
C VAL A 112 -8.79 0.84 -25.01
N ILE A 113 -8.40 -0.32 -25.54
CA ILE A 113 -7.78 -0.43 -26.86
C ILE A 113 -8.74 0.04 -27.97
N ALA A 114 -10.04 -0.25 -27.85
CA ALA A 114 -11.06 0.21 -28.79
C ALA A 114 -11.11 1.74 -28.90
N ASN A 115 -10.94 2.47 -27.79
CA ASN A 115 -10.89 3.93 -27.76
C ASN A 115 -9.70 4.54 -28.55
N PHE A 116 -8.72 3.72 -28.93
CA PHE A 116 -7.52 4.13 -29.64
C PHE A 116 -7.54 3.68 -31.11
N ASN A 117 -8.69 3.19 -31.61
CA ASN A 117 -8.88 2.75 -33.00
C ASN A 117 -7.80 1.76 -33.48
N GLY A 118 -7.34 0.87 -32.58
CA GLY A 118 -6.32 -0.13 -32.88
C GLY A 118 -4.88 0.38 -32.99
N SER A 119 -4.61 1.65 -32.66
CA SER A 119 -3.24 2.22 -32.66
C SER A 119 -2.34 1.70 -31.54
N ILE A 120 -2.93 1.08 -30.52
CA ILE A 120 -2.23 0.44 -29.42
C ILE A 120 -2.68 -1.02 -29.30
N ARG A 121 -1.90 -1.84 -28.59
CA ARG A 121 -2.23 -3.23 -28.28
C ARG A 121 -1.78 -3.60 -26.88
N ASN A 122 -2.31 -4.70 -26.34
CA ASN A 122 -1.79 -5.26 -25.11
C ASN A 122 -0.40 -5.89 -25.36
N ARG A 123 0.58 -5.49 -24.55
CA ARG A 123 1.99 -5.88 -24.64
C ARG A 123 2.44 -6.79 -23.51
N TYR A 124 1.50 -7.36 -22.75
CA TYR A 124 1.84 -8.28 -21.67
C TYR A 124 2.55 -9.53 -22.21
N LYS A 125 3.78 -9.76 -21.74
CA LYS A 125 4.63 -10.90 -22.13
C LYS A 125 4.72 -11.12 -23.64
N ASP A 126 4.73 -10.05 -24.43
CA ASP A 126 4.87 -10.11 -25.90
C ASP A 126 6.32 -10.29 -26.38
N GLY A 127 7.25 -10.57 -25.46
CA GLY A 127 8.69 -10.70 -25.72
C GLY A 127 9.48 -9.38 -25.62
N SER A 128 8.81 -8.23 -25.49
CA SER A 128 9.50 -6.95 -25.28
C SER A 128 9.89 -6.71 -23.82
N ASP A 129 10.87 -5.82 -23.61
CA ASP A 129 11.33 -5.43 -22.28
C ASP A 129 10.30 -4.53 -21.58
N TYR A 130 9.65 -5.06 -20.54
CA TYR A 130 8.62 -4.35 -19.79
C TYR A 130 9.12 -3.05 -19.15
N LEU A 131 10.33 -3.03 -18.58
CA LEU A 131 10.85 -1.81 -17.94
C LEU A 131 11.19 -0.75 -18.98
N GLN A 132 11.74 -1.16 -20.13
CA GLN A 132 11.97 -0.25 -21.26
C GLN A 132 10.66 0.34 -21.79
N ASN A 133 9.59 -0.46 -21.81
CA ASN A 133 8.26 0.01 -22.24
C ASN A 133 7.70 1.05 -21.27
N LEU A 134 7.83 0.83 -19.95
CA LEU A 134 7.45 1.82 -18.95
C LEU A 134 8.25 3.12 -19.13
N GLN A 135 9.55 3.06 -19.45
CA GLN A 135 10.36 4.26 -19.70
C GLN A 135 9.95 5.02 -20.97
N ASN A 136 9.43 4.32 -21.98
CA ASN A 136 9.03 4.93 -23.25
C ASN A 136 7.60 5.49 -23.24
N ALA A 137 6.75 5.02 -22.33
CA ALA A 137 5.33 5.37 -22.29
C ALA A 137 5.03 6.57 -21.39
N LYS A 138 4.25 7.54 -21.90
CA LYS A 138 3.75 8.69 -21.12
C LYS A 138 2.83 8.24 -19.99
N PHE A 139 1.89 7.36 -20.32
CA PHE A 139 0.95 6.76 -19.36
C PHE A 139 1.03 5.23 -19.36
N THR A 140 0.65 4.61 -18.24
CA THR A 140 0.51 3.16 -18.11
C THR A 140 -0.86 2.80 -17.52
N LEU A 141 -1.59 1.89 -18.17
CA LEU A 141 -2.91 1.43 -17.71
C LEU A 141 -2.77 0.45 -16.52
N CYS A 142 -3.34 0.81 -15.35
CA CYS A 142 -3.12 0.12 -14.07
C CYS A 142 -4.43 -0.35 -13.37
N PRO A 143 -5.30 -1.14 -14.01
CA PRO A 143 -6.50 -1.70 -13.38
C PRO A 143 -6.14 -2.68 -12.27
N GLY A 144 -7.05 -2.81 -11.31
CA GLY A 144 -6.97 -3.76 -10.20
C GLY A 144 -6.76 -5.22 -10.63
N GLY A 145 -6.57 -6.09 -9.65
CA GLY A 145 -6.35 -7.52 -9.87
C GLY A 145 -6.87 -8.31 -8.68
N LEU A 146 -5.95 -8.85 -7.88
CA LEU A 146 -6.32 -9.44 -6.60
C LEU A 146 -6.90 -8.36 -5.67
N GLY A 147 -6.17 -7.27 -5.44
CA GLY A 147 -6.65 -6.06 -4.77
C GLY A 147 -6.83 -4.90 -5.74
N TRP A 148 -7.13 -3.71 -5.19
CA TRP A 148 -7.24 -2.47 -5.97
C TRP A 148 -5.88 -1.87 -6.33
N ASP A 149 -4.90 -1.98 -5.41
CA ASP A 149 -3.53 -1.54 -5.65
C ASP A 149 -2.79 -2.53 -6.57
N THR A 150 -1.81 -2.03 -7.33
CA THR A 150 -1.02 -2.85 -8.25
C THR A 150 0.44 -2.47 -8.22
N TYR A 151 1.31 -3.49 -8.33
CA TYR A 151 2.74 -3.29 -8.53
C TYR A 151 3.04 -2.39 -9.74
N ARG A 152 2.23 -2.51 -10.80
CA ARG A 152 2.37 -1.72 -12.02
C ARG A 152 2.23 -0.22 -11.78
N ALA A 153 1.32 0.20 -10.90
CA ALA A 153 1.15 1.61 -10.58
C ALA A 153 2.47 2.19 -10.02
N TRP A 154 3.06 1.52 -9.04
CA TRP A 154 4.32 1.91 -8.42
C TRP A 154 5.51 1.80 -9.37
N GLU A 155 5.61 0.70 -10.12
CA GLU A 155 6.68 0.51 -11.11
C GLU A 155 6.60 1.56 -12.22
N SER A 156 5.40 1.91 -12.69
CA SER A 156 5.24 2.96 -13.70
C SER A 156 5.79 4.30 -13.21
N MET A 157 5.46 4.72 -11.98
CA MET A 157 5.97 5.96 -11.39
C MET A 157 7.49 5.92 -11.20
N VAL A 158 8.05 4.79 -10.74
CA VAL A 158 9.51 4.60 -10.60
C VAL A 158 10.21 4.73 -11.96
N MET A 159 9.60 4.24 -13.03
CA MET A 159 10.11 4.37 -14.40
C MET A 159 9.69 5.69 -15.08
N GLY A 160 9.05 6.61 -14.36
CA GLY A 160 8.61 7.94 -14.80
C GLY A 160 7.39 7.98 -15.72
N SER A 161 6.67 6.87 -15.88
CA SER A 161 5.37 6.82 -16.57
C SER A 161 4.25 7.15 -15.59
N ILE A 162 3.23 7.88 -16.05
CA ILE A 162 2.10 8.26 -15.19
C ILE A 162 1.08 7.11 -15.16
N PRO A 163 0.80 6.49 -14.00
CA PRO A 163 -0.25 5.49 -13.89
C PRO A 163 -1.63 6.09 -14.16
N VAL A 164 -2.44 5.37 -14.93
CA VAL A 164 -3.88 5.61 -15.09
C VAL A 164 -4.62 4.66 -14.16
N LEU A 165 -5.25 5.21 -13.14
CA LEU A 165 -5.98 4.48 -12.10
C LEU A 165 -7.46 4.87 -12.13
N GLU A 166 -8.31 3.93 -11.76
CA GLU A 166 -9.76 4.12 -11.75
C GLU A 166 -10.28 4.31 -10.31
N THR A 167 -11.15 5.29 -10.11
CA THR A 167 -11.87 5.47 -8.86
C THR A 167 -13.06 4.51 -8.78
N TYR A 168 -13.67 4.19 -9.91
CA TYR A 168 -14.91 3.42 -9.99
C TYR A 168 -16.00 4.04 -9.11
N TYR A 169 -16.02 5.38 -9.08
CA TYR A 169 -16.93 6.21 -8.27
C TYR A 169 -16.85 5.99 -6.75
N ARG A 170 -15.85 5.26 -6.25
CA ARG A 170 -15.66 5.09 -4.81
C ARG A 170 -15.05 6.36 -4.21
N LYS A 171 -15.27 6.54 -2.90
CA LYS A 171 -14.83 7.72 -2.13
C LYS A 171 -14.20 7.30 -0.79
N ASP A 172 -13.49 6.18 -0.80
CA ASP A 172 -12.87 5.62 0.40
C ASP A 172 -11.43 6.10 0.59
N GLY A 173 -10.85 5.75 1.73
CA GLY A 173 -9.55 6.23 2.16
C GLY A 173 -8.37 5.64 1.38
N PHE A 174 -8.57 4.72 0.42
CA PHE A 174 -7.49 4.11 -0.35
C PHE A 174 -6.70 5.16 -1.15
N TYR A 175 -7.39 6.11 -1.78
CA TYR A 175 -6.78 7.07 -2.70
C TYR A 175 -5.64 7.89 -2.08
N ARG A 176 -5.69 8.09 -0.76
CA ARG A 176 -4.67 8.83 0.01
C ARG A 176 -3.28 8.22 -0.08
N VAL A 177 -3.16 6.93 -0.40
CA VAL A 177 -1.85 6.29 -0.63
C VAL A 177 -1.11 6.93 -1.82
N PHE A 178 -1.85 7.53 -2.76
CA PHE A 178 -1.34 8.21 -3.95
C PHE A 178 -1.38 9.74 -3.86
N ASP A 179 -1.76 10.32 -2.72
CA ASP A 179 -1.69 11.78 -2.55
C ASP A 179 -0.27 12.26 -2.86
N ASP A 180 -0.14 13.44 -3.44
CA ASP A 180 1.15 14.05 -3.82
C ASP A 180 1.98 13.20 -4.81
N LEU A 181 1.38 12.25 -5.53
CA LEU A 181 2.03 11.49 -6.60
C LEU A 181 1.38 11.79 -7.97
N PRO A 182 2.15 11.67 -9.07
CA PRO A 182 1.61 11.87 -10.41
C PRO A 182 0.74 10.68 -10.81
N VAL A 183 -0.58 10.81 -10.64
CA VAL A 183 -1.58 9.82 -11.06
C VAL A 183 -2.63 10.49 -11.93
N LEU A 184 -3.03 9.83 -13.02
CA LEU A 184 -4.25 10.18 -13.74
C LEU A 184 -5.41 9.34 -13.22
N TRP A 185 -6.30 9.98 -12.45
CA TRP A 185 -7.55 9.38 -12.00
C TRP A 185 -8.63 9.48 -13.07
N VAL A 186 -9.32 8.37 -13.31
CA VAL A 186 -10.54 8.32 -14.12
C VAL A 186 -11.66 7.67 -13.33
N ASP A 187 -12.91 8.08 -13.57
CA ASP A 187 -14.05 7.44 -12.91
C ASP A 187 -14.32 6.04 -13.43
N HIS A 188 -14.14 5.84 -14.74
CA HIS A 188 -14.22 4.55 -15.39
C HIS A 188 -13.14 4.41 -16.47
N PHE A 189 -12.58 3.22 -16.68
CA PHE A 189 -11.57 3.00 -17.71
C PHE A 189 -12.07 3.24 -19.14
N ASP A 190 -13.38 3.15 -19.39
CA ASP A 190 -13.97 3.53 -20.68
C ASP A 190 -13.72 5.00 -21.04
N ASN A 191 -13.42 5.85 -20.05
CA ASN A 191 -13.12 7.26 -20.29
C ASN A 191 -11.69 7.49 -20.80
N VAL A 192 -10.84 6.45 -20.80
CA VAL A 192 -9.44 6.55 -21.24
C VAL A 192 -9.40 6.64 -22.76
N THR A 193 -9.08 7.84 -23.26
CA THR A 193 -9.00 8.17 -24.69
C THR A 193 -7.71 8.93 -24.99
N PRO A 194 -7.23 8.93 -26.26
CA PRO A 194 -6.08 9.75 -26.64
C PRO A 194 -6.21 11.22 -26.24
N ALA A 195 -7.38 11.83 -26.47
CA ALA A 195 -7.64 13.24 -26.15
C ALA A 195 -7.55 13.53 -24.63
N LEU A 196 -8.06 12.62 -23.79
CA LEU A 196 -7.91 12.74 -22.34
C LEU A 196 -6.42 12.71 -21.95
N LEU A 197 -5.66 11.74 -22.47
CA LEU A 197 -4.25 11.58 -22.12
C LEU A 197 -3.40 12.76 -22.60
N GLU A 198 -3.57 13.20 -23.85
CA GLU A 198 -2.85 14.32 -24.44
C GLU A 198 -3.12 15.64 -23.70
N SER A 199 -4.36 15.89 -23.29
CA SER A 199 -4.71 17.09 -22.52
C SER A 199 -4.31 17.02 -21.04
N SER A 200 -4.16 15.82 -20.48
CA SER A 200 -3.76 15.60 -19.07
C SER A 200 -2.25 15.64 -18.88
N TYR A 201 -1.48 15.11 -19.83
CA TYR A 201 -0.02 15.00 -19.73
C TYR A 201 0.68 16.32 -19.36
N PRO A 202 0.51 17.43 -20.10
CA PRO A 202 1.18 18.68 -19.76
C PRO A 202 0.71 19.25 -18.40
N LYS A 203 -0.54 19.00 -17.98
CA LYS A 203 -1.06 19.47 -16.68
C LYS A 203 -0.41 18.75 -15.50
N ILE A 204 -0.17 17.44 -15.65
CA ILE A 204 0.52 16.63 -14.64
C ILE A 204 2.00 17.03 -14.59
N LEU A 205 2.66 17.17 -15.75
CA LEU A 205 4.06 17.59 -15.79
C LEU A 205 4.29 19.01 -15.25
N ALA A 206 3.34 19.93 -15.43
CA ALA A 206 3.45 21.28 -14.87
C ALA A 206 3.53 21.32 -13.34
N ARG A 207 3.14 20.22 -12.67
CA ARG A 207 3.16 20.06 -11.21
C ARG A 207 4.32 19.17 -10.74
N ALA A 208 5.30 18.89 -11.59
CA ALA A 208 6.38 17.96 -11.30
C ALA A 208 7.11 18.25 -9.96
N GLU A 209 7.31 19.54 -9.65
CA GLU A 209 7.98 20.01 -8.42
C GLU A 209 7.10 19.91 -7.16
N GLU A 210 5.79 19.68 -7.30
CA GLU A 210 4.87 19.50 -6.17
C GLU A 210 4.83 18.04 -5.68
N TYR A 211 5.28 17.09 -6.49
CA TYR A 211 5.14 15.67 -6.17
C TYR A 211 6.18 15.19 -5.15
N ASN A 212 5.70 14.37 -4.22
CA ASN A 212 6.53 13.75 -3.19
C ASN A 212 6.98 12.34 -3.63
N PHE A 213 7.98 12.30 -4.51
CA PHE A 213 8.55 11.03 -4.98
C PHE A 213 9.23 10.19 -3.89
N ALA A 214 9.51 10.74 -2.70
CA ALA A 214 10.03 9.96 -1.58
C ALA A 214 9.04 8.84 -1.16
N LYS A 215 7.73 9.02 -1.40
CA LYS A 215 6.70 7.98 -1.22
C LYS A 215 6.95 6.71 -2.06
N LEU A 216 7.75 6.78 -3.12
CA LEU A 216 8.13 5.59 -3.88
C LEU A 216 9.15 4.71 -3.16
N THR A 217 9.70 5.16 -2.03
CA THR A 217 10.73 4.47 -1.26
C THR A 217 10.13 3.79 -0.03
N LYS A 218 10.69 2.64 0.34
CA LYS A 218 10.33 1.99 1.61
C LYS A 218 10.63 2.86 2.83
N HIS A 219 11.72 3.63 2.78
CA HIS A 219 12.18 4.44 3.91
C HIS A 219 11.13 5.47 4.32
N TRP A 220 10.55 6.17 3.35
CA TRP A 220 9.49 7.15 3.60
C TRP A 220 8.30 6.55 4.34
N TRP A 221 7.83 5.35 3.95
CA TRP A 221 6.71 4.70 4.62
C TRP A 221 7.05 4.24 6.04
N VAL A 222 8.28 3.79 6.27
CA VAL A 222 8.75 3.46 7.63
C VAL A 222 8.73 4.70 8.51
N ASP A 223 9.23 5.83 8.01
CA ASP A 223 9.24 7.09 8.76
C ASP A 223 7.82 7.62 8.98
N TYR A 224 6.97 7.52 7.96
CA TYR A 224 5.56 7.90 8.04
C TYR A 224 4.83 7.09 9.12
N ILE A 225 4.99 5.76 9.16
CA ILE A 225 4.44 4.90 10.22
C ILE A 225 5.00 5.31 11.58
N ASN A 226 6.31 5.55 11.68
CA ASN A 226 6.95 5.93 12.93
C ASN A 226 6.49 7.31 13.43
N SER A 227 6.05 8.21 12.55
CA SER A 227 5.53 9.53 12.95
C SER A 227 4.25 9.47 13.80
N PHE A 228 3.52 8.35 13.77
CA PHE A 228 2.35 8.12 14.62
C PHE A 228 2.70 7.49 15.97
N ARG A 229 3.97 7.14 16.20
CA ARG A 229 4.43 6.58 17.47
C ARG A 229 4.65 7.72 18.45
N PHE A 230 3.95 7.67 19.57
CA PHE A 230 4.36 8.43 20.74
C PHE A 230 5.54 7.73 21.38
N ASP A 231 6.71 8.36 21.36
CA ASP A 231 7.80 7.98 22.23
C ASP A 231 7.40 8.35 23.66
N PHE A 232 7.10 7.35 24.49
CA PHE A 232 7.05 7.58 25.92
C PHE A 232 8.46 7.99 26.37
N PRO A 233 8.64 9.13 27.07
CA PRO A 233 9.93 9.47 27.64
C PRO A 233 10.39 8.27 28.47
N ALA A 234 11.58 7.76 28.12
CA ALA A 234 12.14 6.59 28.78
C ALA A 234 12.01 6.78 30.30
N LYS A 235 11.40 5.82 30.99
CA LYS A 235 11.45 5.79 32.46
C LYS A 235 12.92 5.96 32.82
N LYS A 236 13.29 7.11 33.42
CA LYS A 236 14.61 7.28 34.02
C LYS A 236 14.81 6.05 34.89
N ARG A 237 15.79 5.21 34.56
CA ARG A 237 16.20 4.14 35.46
C ARG A 237 16.60 4.85 36.75
N ASN A 238 15.78 4.74 37.79
CA ASN A 238 16.26 5.05 39.13
C ASN A 238 17.50 4.18 39.34
N PRO A 239 18.65 4.75 39.75
CA PRO A 239 19.79 3.93 40.10
C PRO A 239 19.33 2.91 41.13
N GLN A 240 19.51 1.63 40.81
CA GLN A 240 19.10 0.52 41.66
C GLN A 240 19.75 0.71 43.04
N MET A 241 18.92 0.89 44.06
CA MET A 241 19.33 0.67 45.44
C MET A 241 19.61 -0.83 45.57
N ASN A 242 20.88 -1.20 45.74
CA ASN A 242 21.27 -2.58 46.02
C ASN A 242 20.72 -2.98 47.39
N MET A 243 19.62 -3.73 47.40
CA MET A 243 19.29 -4.58 48.55
C MET A 243 19.67 -6.02 48.21
N THR A 244 20.70 -6.49 48.89
CA THR A 244 21.11 -7.88 48.94
C THR A 244 20.02 -8.68 49.65
N VAL A 245 19.39 -9.64 48.96
CA VAL A 245 18.66 -10.73 49.63
C VAL A 245 19.15 -12.04 49.07
N SER A 246 19.69 -12.84 49.97
CA SER A 246 20.21 -14.19 49.78
C SER A 246 19.11 -15.21 49.56
N GLY A 247 19.35 -16.11 48.59
CA GLY A 247 18.78 -17.46 48.55
C GLY A 247 17.38 -17.59 47.95
N HIS A 248 17.30 -18.27 46.80
CA HIS A 248 16.54 -19.53 46.58
C HIS A 248 16.35 -19.72 45.07
N SER A 249 16.77 -20.89 44.59
CA SER A 249 16.62 -21.39 43.22
C SER A 249 15.21 -21.94 42.98
N TYR A 250 14.59 -21.65 41.84
CA TYR A 250 13.58 -22.53 41.25
C TYR A 250 13.65 -22.59 39.72
N SER A 251 13.31 -23.77 39.23
CA SER A 251 13.54 -24.38 37.93
C SER A 251 12.54 -23.98 36.84
N ASN A 252 13.00 -24.10 35.59
CA ASN A 252 12.17 -24.14 34.37
C ASN A 252 11.06 -25.20 34.46
N SER A 253 9.86 -24.88 33.97
CA SER A 253 8.94 -25.87 33.43
C SER A 253 8.01 -25.30 32.35
N SER A 254 7.99 -26.03 31.22
CA SER A 254 6.89 -26.29 30.28
C SER A 254 6.20 -25.15 29.49
N PHE A 255 6.49 -25.14 28.19
CA PHE A 255 5.58 -24.74 27.11
C PHE A 255 4.24 -25.46 27.24
N HIS A 256 3.14 -24.71 27.35
CA HIS A 256 1.79 -25.17 27.02
C HIS A 256 1.11 -24.14 26.11
N SER A 257 0.38 -24.68 25.13
CA SER A 257 -0.43 -24.06 24.06
C SER A 257 -0.82 -22.59 24.21
N LEU A 258 -0.50 -21.78 23.19
CA LEU A 258 -1.09 -20.45 23.00
C LEU A 258 -2.60 -20.59 22.69
N PRO A 259 -3.49 -19.84 23.38
CA PRO A 259 -4.92 -19.88 23.11
C PRO A 259 -5.29 -19.10 21.83
N LYS A 260 -6.48 -19.40 21.29
CA LYS A 260 -7.11 -18.67 20.20
C LYS A 260 -7.26 -17.18 20.56
N ILE A 261 -6.88 -16.31 19.65
CA ILE A 261 -6.99 -14.85 19.78
C ILE A 261 -8.48 -14.49 19.77
N ASP A 262 -8.94 -13.89 20.86
CA ASP A 262 -10.28 -13.36 21.01
C ASP A 262 -10.28 -11.88 20.57
N ILE A 263 -10.82 -11.64 19.37
CA ILE A 263 -10.77 -10.35 18.67
C ILE A 263 -11.62 -9.28 19.40
N CYS A 264 -12.42 -9.68 20.38
CA CYS A 264 -13.29 -8.81 21.17
C CYS A 264 -12.62 -8.22 22.42
N ASN A 265 -11.37 -8.59 22.74
CA ASN A 265 -10.63 -7.99 23.86
C ASN A 265 -9.50 -7.07 23.37
N VAL A 266 -9.78 -5.76 23.34
CA VAL A 266 -8.87 -4.69 22.87
C VAL A 266 -7.60 -4.55 23.73
N SER A 267 -7.46 -5.29 24.84
CA SER A 267 -6.22 -5.35 25.61
C SER A 267 -5.11 -6.13 24.92
N GLU A 268 -5.41 -6.99 23.93
CA GLU A 268 -4.44 -7.94 23.35
C GLU A 268 -3.99 -7.62 21.91
N LEU A 269 -4.50 -6.56 21.26
CA LEU A 269 -4.11 -6.14 19.90
C LEU A 269 -2.72 -5.46 19.82
N SER A 270 -1.83 -5.69 20.77
CA SER A 270 -0.42 -5.24 20.70
C SER A 270 0.45 -6.30 20.04
N PHE A 271 0.66 -6.20 18.72
CA PHE A 271 1.62 -7.05 18.03
C PHE A 271 2.98 -6.36 17.87
N ASN A 272 4.03 -7.11 18.20
CA ASN A 272 5.43 -6.67 18.19
C ASN A 272 5.96 -6.71 16.74
N ILE A 273 6.66 -5.66 16.29
CA ILE A 273 7.24 -5.53 14.93
C ILE A 273 8.47 -6.44 14.80
N SER A 274 8.29 -7.75 14.93
CA SER A 274 9.36 -8.73 14.73
C SER A 274 9.02 -9.79 13.68
N LYS A 275 7.87 -9.68 13.00
CA LYS A 275 7.46 -10.63 11.94
C LYS A 275 6.82 -10.01 10.70
N MET A 276 7.25 -8.81 10.30
CA MET A 276 7.31 -8.54 8.85
C MET A 276 8.50 -9.35 8.31
N SER A 277 8.35 -9.98 7.14
CA SER A 277 9.45 -10.63 6.41
C SER A 277 10.51 -9.58 6.04
N LEU A 278 11.33 -9.22 7.02
CA LEU A 278 12.47 -8.32 6.96
C LEU A 278 13.71 -9.19 7.14
N LYS A 279 14.03 -10.01 6.14
CA LYS A 279 15.20 -10.90 6.16
C LYS A 279 16.56 -10.17 6.12
N SER A 280 16.64 -8.86 6.37
CA SER A 280 17.91 -8.13 6.24
C SER A 280 18.12 -6.94 7.19
N ILE A 281 17.54 -6.92 8.39
CA ILE A 281 17.84 -5.86 9.35
C ILE A 281 18.46 -6.45 10.62
N SER A 282 19.78 -6.58 10.60
CA SER A 282 20.60 -6.63 11.82
C SER A 282 20.80 -5.20 12.32
N GLY A 283 20.25 -4.90 13.50
CA GLY A 283 20.62 -3.71 14.27
C GLY A 283 19.57 -2.60 14.29
N ALA A 284 18.56 -2.75 15.15
CA ALA A 284 17.89 -1.60 15.76
C ALA A 284 17.33 -2.02 17.13
N PHE A 285 17.76 -1.32 18.17
CA PHE A 285 17.36 -1.50 19.56
C PHE A 285 15.88 -1.12 19.75
N ILE A 286 15.11 -1.90 20.52
CA ILE A 286 13.65 -1.73 20.70
C ILE A 286 13.34 -1.23 22.12
N PRO A 287 12.83 0.00 22.31
CA PRO A 287 12.13 0.40 23.53
C PRO A 287 10.62 0.12 23.42
N LYS A 288 10.05 -0.42 24.50
CA LYS A 288 8.62 -0.72 24.65
C LYS A 288 7.84 0.55 24.98
N ASN A 289 6.91 0.95 24.11
CA ASN A 289 5.53 1.42 24.41
C ASN A 289 5.08 2.48 23.39
N GLY A 290 3.96 2.19 22.73
CA GLY A 290 3.29 2.96 21.68
C GLY A 290 2.45 1.97 20.87
N ARG A 291 1.11 2.12 20.84
CA ARG A 291 0.22 1.15 20.19
C ARG A 291 -0.07 1.58 18.75
N ILE A 292 0.71 1.07 17.81
CA ILE A 292 0.33 1.00 16.39
C ILE A 292 -0.29 -0.36 16.17
N ALA A 293 -1.52 -0.40 15.64
CA ALA A 293 -2.14 -1.63 15.20
C ALA A 293 -1.83 -1.84 13.71
N MET A 294 -1.05 -2.87 13.38
CA MET A 294 -1.05 -3.46 12.05
C MET A 294 -2.08 -4.58 12.05
N LEU A 295 -3.18 -4.39 11.33
CA LEU A 295 -4.20 -5.41 11.21
C LEU A 295 -3.80 -6.37 10.09
N HIS A 296 -3.56 -7.61 10.50
CA HIS A 296 -3.26 -8.75 9.66
C HIS A 296 -4.38 -9.76 9.87
N SER A 297 -5.07 -10.17 8.80
CA SER A 297 -6.15 -11.17 8.83
C SER A 297 -5.62 -12.59 9.04
#